data_AF-A0A842MKX7-F1
#
_entry.id   AF-A0A842MKX7-F1
#
_cell.length_a   1.000
_cell.length_b   1.000
_cell.length_c   1.000
_cell.angle_alpha   90.00
_cell.angle_beta   90.00
_cell.angle_gamma   90.00
#
_symmetry.space_group_name_H-M   'P 1'
#
loop_
_entity.id
_entity.type
_entity.pdbx_description
1 polymer ?
#
loop_
_entity_poly.entity_id
_entity_poly.type
_entity_poly.pdbx_seq_one_letter_code
_entity_poly.pdbx_strand_id
1 'polypeptide(L)' 'MNHEIEEKILKCLSDAYPRDLSIEEIAAKIGVHRNTVSKYAWGLEKAGKIKISRKVGKAKMYTIAKNTAQK' A
#
# COMPACT_ATOMS: atom_id res chain seq x y z
N MET A 1 6.27 -15.98 -8.20
CA MET A 1 6.24 -14.51 -7.99
C MET A 1 5.60 -14.25 -6.63
N ASN A 2 6.24 -13.53 -5.72
CA ASN A 2 5.85 -13.43 -4.30
C ASN A 2 4.53 -12.64 -4.11
N HIS A 3 3.39 -13.31 -4.26
CA HIS A 3 2.06 -12.78 -3.90
C HIS A 3 1.96 -12.41 -2.42
N GLU A 4 2.77 -13.04 -1.56
CA GLU A 4 2.75 -12.80 -0.11
C GLU A 4 3.05 -11.35 0.28
N ILE A 5 3.89 -10.64 -0.47
CA ILE A 5 4.21 -9.23 -0.17
C ILE A 5 3.06 -8.32 -0.56
N GLU A 6 2.42 -8.57 -1.71
CA GLU A 6 1.26 -7.81 -2.16
C GLU A 6 0.11 -7.93 -1.15
N GLU A 7 -0.20 -9.15 -0.72
CA GLU A 7 -1.24 -9.42 0.26
C GLU A 7 -0.93 -8.76 1.60
N LYS A 8 0.33 -8.80 2.06
CA LYS A 8 0.75 -8.09 3.28
C LYS A 8 0.56 -6.58 3.16
N ILE A 9 0.91 -5.97 2.03
CA ILE A 9 0.72 -4.52 1.79
C ILE A 9 -0.78 -4.17 1.81
N LEU A 10 -1.61 -4.94 1.12
CA LEU A 10 -3.05 -4.72 1.07
C LEU A 10 -3.69 -4.88 2.45
N LYS A 11 -3.32 -5.93 3.18
CA LYS A 11 -3.80 -6.17 4.54
C LYS A 11 -3.37 -5.05 5.49
N CYS A 12 -2.12 -4.60 5.39
CA CYS A 12 -1.59 -3.49 6.18
C CYS A 12 -2.34 -2.17 5.93
N LEU A 13 -2.66 -1.87 4.66
CA LEU A 13 -3.43 -0.67 4.29
C LEU A 13 -4.91 -0.79 4.71
N SER A 14 -5.49 -1.99 4.61
CA SER A 14 -6.85 -2.26 5.06
C SER A 14 -7.01 -2.15 6.58
N ASP A 15 -6.04 -2.68 7.34
CA ASP A 15 -5.97 -2.59 8.80
C ASP A 15 -5.75 -1.16 9.29
N ALA A 16 -4.98 -0.37 8.53
CA ALA A 16 -4.76 1.03 8.84
C ALA A 16 -5.94 1.94 8.48
N TYR A 17 -6.92 1.48 7.70
CA TYR A 17 -8.08 2.31 7.32
C TYR A 17 -8.83 2.79 8.58
N PRO A 18 -9.21 4.09 8.69
CA PRO A 18 -9.26 5.13 7.67
C PRO A 18 -7.97 5.95 7.45
N ARG A 19 -6.84 5.54 8.05
CA ARG A 19 -5.56 6.23 7.92
C ARG A 19 -4.84 5.85 6.62
N ASP A 20 -4.25 6.84 5.98
CA ASP A 20 -3.30 6.68 4.89
C ASP A 20 -1.88 6.46 5.42
N LEU A 21 -1.10 5.62 4.73
CA LEU A 21 0.26 5.24 5.14
C LEU A 21 1.28 5.62 4.08
N SER A 22 2.46 6.01 4.53
CA SER A 22 3.63 6.21 3.67
C SER A 22 4.27 4.87 3.29
N ILE A 23 5.04 4.83 2.20
CA ILE A 23 5.84 3.65 1.82
C ILE A 23 6.75 3.19 2.98
N GLU A 24 7.31 4.13 3.74
CA GLU A 24 8.15 3.84 4.90
C GLU A 24 7.36 3.23 6.06
N GLU A 25 6.15 3.69 6.32
CA GLU A 25 5.29 3.12 7.36
C GLU A 25 4.82 1.71 6.99
N ILE A 26 4.45 1.50 5.71
CA ILE A 26 4.08 0.18 5.20
C ILE A 26 5.28 -0.77 5.36
N ALA A 27 6.48 -0.34 4.92
CA ALA A 27 7.73 -1.09 5.05
C ALA A 27 8.02 -1.49 6.50
N ALA A 28 7.89 -0.54 7.43
CA ALA A 28 8.09 -0.80 8.86
C ALA A 28 7.05 -1.78 9.43
N LYS A 29 5.76 -1.65 9.06
CA LYS A 29 4.70 -2.55 9.53
C LYS A 29 4.86 -3.98 9.04
N ILE A 30 5.22 -4.17 7.77
CA ILE A 30 5.33 -5.52 7.18
C ILE A 30 6.75 -6.11 7.28
N GLY A 31 7.71 -5.34 7.80
CA GLY A 31 9.10 -5.78 7.99
C GLY A 31 9.85 -6.00 6.68
N VAL A 32 9.55 -5.23 5.63
CA VAL A 32 10.26 -5.34 4.34
C VAL A 32 10.89 -4.02 3.94
N HIS A 33 11.91 -4.08 3.09
CA HIS A 33 12.64 -2.89 2.68
C HIS A 33 11.76 -1.95 1.82
N ARG A 34 11.90 -0.63 2.01
CA ARG A 34 11.14 0.40 1.29
C ARG A 34 11.18 0.26 -0.24
N ASN A 35 12.31 -0.23 -0.78
CA ASN A 35 12.49 -0.40 -2.22
C ASN A 35 11.58 -1.51 -2.78
N THR A 36 11.43 -2.58 -2.00
CA THR A 36 10.50 -3.67 -2.30
C THR A 36 9.08 -3.14 -2.26
N VAL A 37 8.68 -2.47 -1.18
CA VAL A 37 7.34 -1.87 -1.08
C VAL A 37 7.07 -0.92 -2.23
N SER A 38 8.01 -0.05 -2.60
CA SER A 38 7.85 0.88 -3.72
C SER A 38 7.59 0.18 -5.05
N LYS A 39 8.31 -0.92 -5.34
CA LYS A 39 8.12 -1.71 -6.55
C LYS A 39 6.73 -2.36 -6.59
N TYR A 40 6.32 -2.97 -5.48
CA TYR A 40 5.01 -3.61 -5.38
C TYR A 40 3.86 -2.61 -5.34
N ALA A 41 4.00 -1.50 -4.61
CA ALA A 41 3.03 -0.42 -4.56
C ALA A 41 2.77 0.16 -5.95
N TRP A 42 3.81 0.34 -6.78
CA TRP A 42 3.63 0.78 -8.16
C TRP A 42 2.80 -0.20 -8.99
N GLY A 43 3.03 -1.51 -8.84
CA GLY A 43 2.21 -2.55 -9.48
C GLY A 43 0.76 -2.55 -8.99
N LEU A 44 0.55 -2.43 -7.67
CA LEU A 44 -0.77 -2.39 -7.04
C LEU A 44 -1.56 -1.12 -7.40
N GLU A 45 -0.87 0.01 -7.52
CA GLU A 45 -1.43 1.29 -7.98
C GLU A 45 -1.89 1.16 -9.43
N LYS A 46 -1.04 0.61 -10.31
CA LYS A 46 -1.38 0.35 -11.70
C LYS A 46 -2.54 -0.66 -11.86
N ALA A 47 -2.63 -1.63 -10.95
CA ALA A 47 -3.73 -2.58 -10.87
C ALA A 47 -5.01 -2.00 -10.24
N GLY A 48 -4.97 -0.76 -9.73
CA GLY A 48 -6.11 -0.10 -9.10
C GLY A 48 -6.51 -0.65 -7.73
N LYS A 49 -5.63 -1.41 -7.06
CA LYS A 49 -5.87 -1.96 -5.71
C LYS A 49 -5.54 -0.96 -4.61
N ILE A 50 -4.58 -0.06 -4.84
CA ILE A 50 -4.22 1.03 -3.94
C ILE A 50 -4.23 2.35 -4.71
N LYS A 51 -4.41 3.46 -4.00
CA LYS A 51 -4.37 4.81 -4.58
C LYS A 51 -3.60 5.76 -3.69
N ILE A 52 -3.03 6.79 -4.28
CA ILE A 52 -2.43 7.89 -3.54
C ILE A 52 -3.56 8.76 -2.99
N SER A 53 -3.67 8.86 -1.67
CA SER A 53 -4.71 9.67 -1.03
C SER A 53 -4.31 11.14 -1.00
N ARG A 54 -3.07 11.43 -0.60
CA ARG A 54 -2.52 12.78 -0.51
C ARG A 54 -0.99 12.75 -0.65
N LYS A 55 -0.41 13.91 -0.93
CA LYS A 55 1.03 14.12 -0.90
C LYS A 55 1.37 14.98 0.31
N VAL A 56 2.19 14.47 1.21
CA VAL A 56 2.66 15.22 2.39
C VAL A 56 4.12 15.57 2.14
N GLY A 57 4.36 16.82 1.72
CA GLY A 57 5.68 17.27 1.29
C GLY A 57 6.21 16.47 0.08
N LYS A 58 7.32 15.75 0.27
CA LYS A 58 7.90 14.85 -0.75
C LYS A 58 7.35 13.42 -0.68
N ALA A 59 6.65 13.04 0.39
CA ALA A 59 6.12 11.71 0.60
C ALA A 59 4.73 11.55 -0.03
N LYS A 60 4.50 10.41 -0.68
CA LYS A 60 3.19 9.99 -1.18
C LYS A 60 2.53 9.11 -0.12
N MET A 61 1.31 9.47 0.26
CA MET A 61 0.50 8.70 1.17
C MET A 61 -0.42 7.78 0.36
N TYR A 62 -0.37 6.49 0.68
CA TYR A 62 -1.14 5.45 0.02
C TYR A 62 -2.31 5.04 0.90
N THR A 63 -3.44 4.79 0.25
CA THR A 63 -4.63 4.20 0.87
C THR A 63 -5.13 3.07 0.00
N ILE A 64 -5.89 2.16 0.60
CA ILE A 64 -6.55 1.10 -0.16
C ILE A 64 -7.58 1.73 -1.10
N ALA A 65 -7.54 1.36 -2.38
CA ALA A 65 -8.62 1.69 -3.28
C ALA A 65 -9.77 0.77 -2.88
N LYS A 66 -10.81 1.34 -2.26
CA LYS A 66 -12.11 0.66 -2.08
C LYS A 66 -12.68 0.37 -3.47
N ASN A 67 -12.15 -0.65 -4.15
CA ASN A 67 -12.92 -1.35 -5.16
C ASN A 67 -13.51 -2.56 -4.43
N THR A 68 -14.75 -2.39 -4.02
CA THR A 68 -15.68 -3.40 -3.54
C THR A 68 -15.56 -4.67 -4.39
N ALA A 69 -14.87 -5.68 -3.88
CA ALA A 69 -14.95 -7.06 -4.36
C ALA A 69 -14.94 -7.99 -3.15
N GLN A 70 -15.99 -7.86 -2.34
CA GLN A 70 -16.45 -8.90 -1.43
C GLN A 70 -17.98 -8.82 -1.41
N LYS A 71 -18.58 -9.36 -2.47
CA LYS A 71 -19.88 -10.03 -2.37
C LYS A 71 -19.93 -11.13 -3.42
#